data_AF-A0A0A9W2C2-F1
#
_entry.id   AF-A0A0A9W2C2-F1
#
_cell.length_a   1.000
_cell.length_b   1.000
_cell.length_c   1.000
_cell.angle_alpha   90.00
_cell.angle_beta   90.00
_cell.angle_gamma   90.00
#
_symmetry.space_group_name_H-M   'P 1'
#
loop_
_entity.id
_entity.type
_entity.pdbx_description
1 polymer ?
#
loop_
_entity_poly.entity_id
_entity_poly.type
_entity_poly.pdbx_seq_one_letter_code
_entity_poly.pdbx_strand_id
1 'polypeptide(L)'
;MQPSQLHATQLMALSAMCIHRLIPPDAVEPLLRAIANHFISDRSSADAMTVGLNTIREMCKRQPLAMNADLLRDLVEYKNQRGDRGVMMAARALIQLYRDVYP
;
A
#
# COMPACT_ATOMS: atom_id res chain seq x y z
N MET A 1 10.78 -5.77 -5.03
CA MET A 1 9.63 -6.35 -5.76
C MET A 1 9.35 -5.48 -6.97
N GLN A 2 9.33 -6.02 -8.18
CA GLN A 2 9.00 -5.28 -9.40
C GLN A 2 7.75 -5.87 -10.07
N PRO A 3 6.93 -5.07 -10.79
CA PRO A 3 5.68 -5.57 -11.38
C PRO A 3 5.90 -6.60 -12.49
N SER A 4 7.02 -6.50 -13.20
CA SER A 4 7.42 -7.44 -14.25
C SER A 4 7.91 -8.79 -13.71
N GLN A 5 8.09 -8.94 -12.39
CA GLN A 5 8.51 -10.20 -11.80
C GLN A 5 7.37 -11.22 -11.86
N LEU A 6 7.72 -12.45 -12.22
CA LEU A 6 6.81 -13.59 -12.14
C LEU A 6 6.29 -13.71 -10.70
N HIS A 7 4.98 -13.93 -10.54
CA HIS A 7 4.31 -14.11 -9.25
C HIS A 7 4.36 -12.90 -8.29
N ALA A 8 4.59 -11.68 -8.80
CA ALA A 8 4.62 -10.47 -7.97
C ALA A 8 3.40 -10.33 -7.03
N THR A 9 2.19 -10.60 -7.52
CA THR A 9 0.96 -10.54 -6.71
C THR A 9 0.91 -11.59 -5.60
N GLN A 10 1.40 -12.80 -5.85
CA GLN A 10 1.45 -13.85 -4.83
C GLN A 10 2.48 -13.51 -3.76
N LEU A 11 3.64 -12.99 -4.15
CA LEU A 11 4.66 -12.52 -3.20
C LEU A 11 4.12 -11.36 -2.34
N MET A 12 3.37 -10.42 -2.93
CA MET A 12 2.70 -9.34 -2.18
C MET A 12 1.71 -9.89 -1.15
N ALA A 13 0.88 -10.86 -1.54
CA ALA A 13 -0.08 -11.50 -0.64
C ALA A 13 0.61 -12.23 0.52
N LEU A 14 1.66 -13.02 0.24
CA LEU A 14 2.46 -13.70 1.25
C LEU A 14 3.10 -12.69 2.22
N SER A 15 3.68 -11.62 1.70
CA SER A 15 4.32 -10.58 2.51
C SER A 15 3.33 -9.93 3.48
N ALA A 16 2.12 -9.62 3.02
CA ALA A 16 1.06 -9.06 3.87
C ALA A 16 0.62 -10.05 4.97
N MET A 17 0.63 -11.35 4.71
CA MET A 17 0.29 -12.37 5.72
C MET A 17 1.37 -12.54 6.79
N CYS A 18 2.65 -12.35 6.44
CA CYS A 18 3.75 -12.46 7.39
C CYS A 18 3.85 -11.28 8.36
N ILE A 19 3.19 -10.16 8.10
CA ILE A 19 3.27 -8.97 8.96
C ILE A 19 2.36 -9.11 10.18
N HIS A 20 2.88 -8.76 11.35
CA HIS A 20 2.10 -8.71 12.59
C HIS A 20 2.66 -7.65 13.53
N ARG A 21 1.87 -7.33 14.57
CA ARG A 21 2.15 -6.27 15.54
C ARG A 21 3.50 -6.34 16.28
N LEU A 22 4.14 -7.52 16.29
CA LEU A 22 5.42 -7.74 16.99
C LEU A 22 6.64 -7.56 16.07
N ILE A 23 6.42 -7.35 14.76
CA ILE A 23 7.50 -7.01 13.85
C ILE A 23 7.84 -5.53 14.03
N PRO A 24 9.12 -5.17 14.19
CA PRO A 24 9.56 -3.78 14.24
C PRO A 24 9.05 -2.98 13.02
N PRO A 25 8.45 -1.78 13.21
CA PRO A 25 7.90 -0.99 12.12
C PRO A 25 8.91 -0.61 11.03
N ASP A 26 10.14 -0.31 11.43
CA ASP A 26 11.29 0.02 10.60
C ASP A 26 11.73 -1.14 9.68
N ALA A 27 11.44 -2.39 10.05
CA ALA A 27 11.66 -3.54 9.18
C ALA A 27 10.59 -3.66 8.07
N VAL A 28 9.39 -3.10 8.29
CA VAL A 28 8.26 -3.16 7.35
C VAL A 28 8.26 -1.95 6.40
N GLU A 29 8.70 -0.78 6.86
CA GLU A 29 8.72 0.45 6.07
C GLU A 29 9.42 0.31 4.69
N PRO A 30 10.61 -0.32 4.56
CA PRO A 30 11.28 -0.48 3.27
C PRO A 30 10.43 -1.26 2.27
N LEU A 31 9.63 -2.21 2.75
CA LEU A 31 8.74 -3.00 1.91
C LEU A 31 7.54 -2.18 1.43
N LEU A 32 6.96 -1.33 2.29
CA LEU A 32 5.91 -0.39 1.88
C LEU A 32 6.41 0.56 0.79
N ARG A 33 7.61 1.13 0.99
CA ARG A 33 8.27 2.01 -0.01
C ARG A 33 8.54 1.27 -1.30
N ALA A 34 9.03 0.04 -1.25
CA ALA A 34 9.28 -0.76 -2.45
C ALA A 34 7.99 -1.01 -3.24
N ILE A 35 6.88 -1.36 -2.56
CA ILE A 35 5.59 -1.56 -3.23
C ILE A 35 5.10 -0.24 -3.83
N ALA A 36 5.17 0.87 -3.09
CA ALA A 36 4.78 2.18 -3.59
C ALA A 36 5.57 2.58 -4.83
N ASN A 37 6.91 2.56 -4.76
CA ASN A 37 7.79 2.99 -5.85
C ASN A 37 7.63 2.15 -7.12
N HIS A 38 7.28 0.86 -6.99
CA HIS A 38 7.25 -0.06 -8.11
C HIS A 38 5.84 -0.28 -8.67
N PHE A 39 4.80 -0.22 -7.84
CA PHE A 39 3.42 -0.52 -8.25
C PHE A 39 2.53 0.72 -8.30
N ILE A 40 2.88 1.79 -7.59
CA ILE A 40 2.04 2.97 -7.42
C ILE A 40 2.75 4.18 -8.04
N SER A 41 2.59 4.33 -9.35
CA SER A 41 3.15 5.44 -10.11
C SER A 41 2.21 5.82 -11.23
N ASP A 42 2.37 7.02 -11.80
CA ASP A 42 1.56 7.48 -12.94
C ASP A 42 1.77 6.65 -14.22
N ARG A 43 2.81 5.81 -14.25
CA ARG A 43 3.11 4.89 -15.35
C ARG A 43 2.56 3.48 -15.13
N SER A 44 2.08 3.19 -13.92
CA SER A 44 1.53 1.89 -13.55
C SER A 44 0.12 1.73 -14.14
N SER A 45 -0.28 0.49 -14.42
CA SER A 45 -1.69 0.22 -14.76
C SER A 45 -2.57 0.45 -13.53
N ALA A 46 -3.82 0.84 -13.76
CA ALA A 46 -4.81 1.04 -12.70
C ALA A 46 -4.97 -0.20 -11.81
N ASP A 47 -4.89 -1.41 -12.40
CA ASP A 47 -4.93 -2.67 -11.66
C ASP A 47 -3.71 -2.84 -10.75
N ALA A 48 -2.50 -2.57 -11.27
CA ALA A 48 -1.27 -2.66 -10.48
C ALA A 48 -1.28 -1.68 -9.30
N MET A 49 -1.74 -0.45 -9.54
CA MET A 49 -1.91 0.56 -8.48
C MET A 49 -2.94 0.13 -7.45
N THR A 50 -4.09 -0.40 -7.89
CA THR A 50 -5.16 -0.88 -7.00
C THR A 50 -4.66 -2.01 -6.12
N VAL A 51 -3.93 -2.98 -6.69
CA VAL A 51 -3.32 -4.08 -5.94
C VAL A 51 -2.30 -3.53 -4.95
N GLY A 52 -1.36 -2.68 -5.39
CA GLY A 52 -0.34 -2.08 -4.54
C GLY A 52 -0.91 -1.33 -3.34
N LEU A 53 -1.90 -0.45 -3.57
CA LEU A 53 -2.58 0.31 -2.51
C LEU A 53 -3.28 -0.61 -1.50
N ASN A 54 -3.98 -1.64 -1.99
CA ASN A 54 -4.64 -2.59 -1.10
C ASN A 54 -3.64 -3.44 -0.31
N THR A 55 -2.54 -3.87 -0.93
CA THR A 55 -1.47 -4.60 -0.22
C THR A 55 -0.88 -3.74 0.88
N ILE A 56 -0.51 -2.48 0.60
CA ILE A 56 -0.01 -1.55 1.61
C ILE A 56 -1.02 -1.38 2.76
N ARG A 57 -2.30 -1.19 2.44
CA ARG A 57 -3.37 -1.09 3.45
C ARG A 57 -3.44 -2.34 4.33
N GLU A 58 -3.37 -3.54 3.75
CA GLU A 58 -3.42 -4.80 4.51
C GLU A 58 -2.20 -4.99 5.43
N MET A 59 -1.03 -4.54 4.99
CA MET A 59 0.17 -4.51 5.82
C MET A 59 0.02 -3.52 6.99
N CYS A 60 -0.47 -2.31 6.69
CA CYS A 60 -0.69 -1.25 7.68
C CYS A 60 -1.78 -1.60 8.70
N LYS A 61 -2.80 -2.39 8.32
CA LYS A 61 -3.77 -2.93 9.28
C LYS A 61 -3.13 -3.78 10.38
N ARG A 62 -2.02 -4.47 10.06
CA ARG A 62 -1.31 -5.38 10.95
C ARG A 62 -0.18 -4.69 11.72
N GLN A 63 0.47 -3.73 11.08
CA GLN A 63 1.51 -2.88 11.68
C GLN A 63 1.34 -1.42 11.21
N PRO A 64 0.49 -0.62 11.90
CA PRO A 64 0.17 0.75 11.44
C PRO A 64 1.34 1.72 11.53
N LEU A 65 2.26 1.49 12.47
CA LEU A 65 3.43 2.32 12.74
C LEU A 65 4.47 2.28 11.62
N ALA A 66 4.37 1.32 10.68
CA ALA A 66 5.32 1.20 9.57
C ALA A 66 5.12 2.26 8.49
N MET A 67 3.97 2.93 8.46
CA MET A 67 3.68 4.01 7.51
C MET A 67 4.18 5.34 8.05
N ASN A 68 5.03 6.02 7.27
CA ASN A 68 5.44 7.39 7.56
C ASN A 68 4.46 8.41 6.94
N ALA A 69 4.50 9.65 7.45
CA ALA A 69 3.57 10.70 7.08
C ALA A 69 3.69 11.15 5.62
N ASP A 70 4.91 11.17 5.07
CA ASP A 70 5.16 11.61 3.69
C ASP A 70 4.61 10.58 2.69
N LEU A 71 4.92 9.30 2.90
CA LEU A 71 4.39 8.21 2.08
C LEU A 71 2.87 8.14 2.19
N LEU A 72 2.31 8.31 3.38
CA LEU A 72 0.85 8.34 3.52
C LEU A 72 0.25 9.49 2.71
N ARG A 73 0.84 10.69 2.79
CA ARG A 73 0.39 11.87 2.03
C ARG A 73 0.41 11.58 0.52
N ASP A 74 1.48 11.00 0.01
CA ASP A 74 1.61 10.67 -1.41
C ASP A 74 0.56 9.65 -1.85
N LEU A 75 0.35 8.59 -1.06
CA LEU A 75 -0.60 7.52 -1.42
C LEU A 75 -2.06 7.98 -1.37
N VAL A 76 -2.42 8.93 -0.51
CA VAL A 76 -3.80 9.41 -0.40
C VAL A 76 -4.20 10.41 -1.47
N GLU A 77 -3.24 10.97 -2.22
CA GLU A 77 -3.54 11.83 -3.39
C GLU A 77 -4.35 11.08 -4.46
N TYR A 78 -4.12 9.77 -4.59
CA TYR A 78 -4.84 8.89 -5.51
C TYR A 78 -6.35 8.74 -5.21
N LYS A 79 -6.87 9.30 -4.12
CA LYS A 79 -8.32 9.34 -3.80
C LYS A 79 -9.18 10.06 -4.85
N ASN A 80 -8.54 10.89 -5.67
CA ASN A 80 -9.14 11.71 -6.73
C ASN A 80 -8.72 11.27 -8.14
N GLN A 81 -8.11 10.08 -8.29
CA GLN A 81 -7.68 9.53 -9.57
C GLN A 81 -8.84 9.47 -10.56
N ARG A 82 -8.76 10.20 -11.68
CA ARG A 82 -9.83 10.25 -12.67
C ARG A 82 -9.82 8.99 -13.54
N GLY A 83 -10.98 8.42 -13.80
CA GLY A 83 -11.13 7.23 -14.66
C GLY A 83 -10.94 5.90 -13.93
N ASP A 84 -10.18 5.85 -12.83
CA ASP A 84 -9.82 4.60 -12.16
C ASP A 84 -10.50 4.44 -10.80
N ARG A 85 -11.72 3.88 -10.80
CA ARG A 85 -12.51 3.69 -9.57
C ARG A 85 -11.84 2.78 -8.55
N GLY A 86 -11.13 1.74 -9.00
CA GLY A 86 -10.40 0.82 -8.12
C GLY A 86 -9.33 1.52 -7.31
N VAL A 87 -8.53 2.36 -7.97
CA VAL A 87 -7.46 3.16 -7.35
C VAL A 87 -8.05 4.14 -6.33
N MET A 88 -9.09 4.88 -6.71
CA MET A 88 -9.78 5.81 -5.80
C MET A 88 -10.31 5.10 -4.54
N MET A 89 -10.94 3.93 -4.70
CA MET A 89 -11.48 3.18 -3.57
C MET A 89 -10.38 2.64 -2.66
N ALA A 90 -9.28 2.14 -3.22
CA ALA A 90 -8.15 1.65 -2.45
C ALA A 90 -7.49 2.76 -1.62
N ALA A 91 -7.25 3.93 -2.23
CA ALA A 91 -6.69 5.10 -1.53
C ALA A 91 -7.63 5.59 -0.41
N ARG A 92 -8.94 5.68 -0.66
CA ARG A 92 -9.92 6.06 0.37
C ARG A 92 -9.97 5.06 1.52
N ALA A 93 -9.82 3.77 1.22
CA ALA A 93 -9.80 2.72 2.24
C ALA A 93 -8.54 2.77 3.11
N LEU A 94 -7.42 3.27 2.59
CA LEU A 94 -6.21 3.57 3.36
C LEU A 94 -6.42 4.80 4.27
N ILE A 95 -7.05 5.87 3.76
CA ILE A 95 -7.42 7.04 4.59
C ILE A 95 -8.29 6.60 5.77
N GLN A 96 -9.31 5.78 5.50
CA GLN A 96 -10.22 5.34 6.55
C GLN A 96 -9.50 4.52 7.62
N LEU A 97 -8.58 3.63 7.22
CA LEU A 97 -7.76 2.88 8.17
C LEU A 97 -7.02 3.82 9.15
N TYR A 98 -6.37 4.86 8.63
CA TYR A 98 -5.59 5.76 9.48
C TYR A 98 -6.45 6.70 10.32
N ARG A 99 -7.69 7.01 9.89
CA ARG A 99 -8.68 7.68 10.77
C ARG A 99 -9.13 6.81 11.92
N ASP A 100 -9.23 5.49 11.72
CA ASP A 100 -9.67 4.57 12.76
C ASP A 100 -8.55 4.27 13.76
N VAL A 101 -7.30 4.18 13.29
CA VAL A 101 -6.12 3.87 14.13
C VAL A 101 -5.55 5.12 14.82
N TYR A 102 -5.59 6.27 14.15
CA TYR A 102 -5.11 7.56 14.67
C TYR A 102 -6.21 8.63 14.50
N PRO A 103 -7.25 8.60 15.36
CA PRO A 103 -8.38 9.53 15.30
C PRO A 103 -8.01 10.99 15.58
#